data_AF-A0A1F8JNK0-F1
#
_entry.id   AF-A0A1F8JNK0-F1
#
_cell.length_a   1.000
_cell.length_b   1.000
_cell.length_c   1.000
_cell.angle_alpha   90.00
_cell.angle_beta   90.00
_cell.angle_gamma   90.00
#
_symmetry.space_group_name_H-M   'P 1'
#
loop_
_entity.id
_entity.type
_entity.pdbx_description
1 polymer ?
#
loop_
_entity_poly.entity_id
_entity_poly.type
_entity_poly.pdbx_seq_one_letter_code
_entity_poly.pdbx_strand_id
1 'polypeptide(L)'
;MKKIILLIFLTSCMGLSDSLLTEAVLLVHVPGTKKQRLKITLLEKKLEAAEKEKEGAELEVERLAKEIHEAQLALVRQQVDEFERKIEEIDPLKFEASFLFMREREMLHQMIQTGPSPSAFAAQVELDRILRLITEIGEAR
;
A
#
# COMPACT_ATOMS: atom_id res chain seq x y z
N MET A 1 -21.44 49.97 29.52
CA MET A 1 -20.40 50.60 30.35
C MET A 1 -20.09 49.83 31.65
N LYS A 2 -21.08 49.47 32.49
CA LYS A 2 -20.83 48.72 33.74
C LYS A 2 -20.13 47.35 33.58
N LYS A 3 -20.41 46.61 32.50
CA LYS A 3 -19.76 45.29 32.24
C LYS A 3 -18.31 45.39 31.77
N ILE A 4 -17.93 46.50 31.12
CA ILE A 4 -16.57 46.73 30.61
C ILE A 4 -15.62 47.08 31.77
N ILE A 5 -16.11 47.87 32.74
CA ILE A 5 -15.37 48.19 33.96
C ILE A 5 -15.09 46.93 34.80
N LEU A 6 -16.06 45.99 34.87
CA LEU A 6 -15.89 44.72 35.58
C LEU A 6 -14.81 43.82 34.94
N LEU A 7 -14.72 43.81 33.60
CA LEU A 7 -13.72 43.04 32.86
C LEU A 7 -12.30 43.60 33.05
N ILE A 8 -12.14 44.92 33.06
CA ILE A 8 -10.84 45.59 33.28
C ILE A 8 -10.36 45.39 34.73
N PHE A 9 -11.29 45.34 35.69
CA PHE A 9 -10.94 45.12 37.10
C PHE A 9 -10.49 43.67 37.36
N LEU A 10 -11.11 42.69 36.69
CA LEU A 10 -10.71 41.27 36.79
C LEU A 10 -9.35 41.00 36.13
N THR A 11 -8.98 41.73 35.08
CA THR A 11 -7.67 41.57 34.42
C THR A 11 -6.52 42.12 35.26
N SER A 12 -6.76 43.14 36.09
CA SER A 12 -5.73 43.72 36.97
C SER A 12 -5.33 42.79 38.13
N CYS A 13 -6.16 41.80 38.48
CA CYS A 13 -5.87 40.83 39.53
C CYS A 13 -5.14 39.56 39.05
N MET A 14 -5.04 39.31 37.73
CA MET A 14 -4.52 38.04 37.20
C MET A 14 -3.30 38.18 36.28
N GLY A 15 -2.74 39.38 36.08
CA GLY A 15 -1.51 39.56 35.31
C GLY A 15 -1.57 38.94 33.90
N LEU A 16 -2.74 38.98 33.26
CA LEU A 16 -2.92 38.45 31.91
C LEU A 16 -2.27 39.41 30.91
N SER A 17 -1.33 38.91 30.13
CA SER A 17 -0.59 39.66 29.11
C SER A 17 -1.50 40.16 27.99
N ASP A 18 -1.21 41.38 27.50
CA ASP A 18 -1.96 42.11 26.47
C ASP A 18 -2.20 41.32 25.16
N SER A 19 -1.38 40.31 24.89
CA SER A 19 -1.50 39.43 23.72
C SER A 19 -2.80 38.61 23.73
N LEU A 20 -3.17 38.02 24.88
CA LEU A 20 -4.36 37.18 25.01
C LEU A 20 -5.66 38.01 24.97
N LEU A 21 -5.60 39.26 25.44
CA LEU A 21 -6.72 40.21 25.32
C LEU A 21 -7.00 40.56 23.87
N THR A 22 -5.96 40.69 23.04
CA THR A 22 -6.12 41.04 21.62
C THR A 22 -6.79 39.91 20.85
N GLU A 23 -6.42 38.65 21.11
CA GLU A 23 -7.07 37.47 20.52
C GLU A 23 -8.51 37.27 21.02
N ALA A 24 -8.76 37.46 22.31
CA ALA A 24 -10.09 37.34 22.90
C ALA A 24 -11.04 38.45 22.43
N VAL A 25 -10.55 39.68 22.26
CA VAL A 25 -11.35 40.82 21.76
C VAL A 25 -11.67 40.69 20.27
N LEU A 26 -10.74 40.17 19.46
CA LEU A 26 -10.99 39.81 18.05
C LEU A 26 -12.05 38.70 17.90
N LEU A 27 -12.10 37.76 18.85
CA LEU A 27 -13.07 36.65 18.88
C LEU A 27 -14.50 37.08 19.26
N VAL A 28 -14.66 38.22 19.94
CA VAL A 28 -15.97 38.68 20.42
C VAL A 28 -16.77 39.43 19.34
N HIS A 29 -16.14 39.94 18.28
CA HIS A 29 -16.76 40.99 17.43
C HIS A 29 -17.13 40.62 15.98
N VAL A 30 -17.03 39.36 15.52
CA VAL A 30 -17.46 39.01 14.14
C VAL A 30 -18.51 37.87 14.12
N PRO A 31 -19.81 38.19 14.04
CA PRO A 31 -20.92 37.22 14.10
C PRO A 31 -20.93 36.16 13.00
N GLY A 32 -20.18 36.35 11.90
CA GLY A 32 -20.11 35.41 10.77
C GLY A 32 -19.02 34.33 10.87
N THR A 33 -17.99 34.53 11.71
CA THR A 33 -16.80 33.66 11.71
C THR A 33 -16.97 32.40 12.56
N LYS A 34 -17.85 32.39 13.55
CA LYS A 34 -18.11 31.21 14.41
C LYS A 34 -18.65 30.02 13.62
N LYS A 35 -19.62 30.26 12.72
CA LYS A 35 -20.19 29.20 11.86
C LYS A 35 -19.16 28.65 10.88
N GLN A 36 -18.32 29.50 10.31
CA GLN A 36 -17.25 29.06 9.41
C GLN A 36 -16.17 28.28 10.16
N ARG A 37 -15.75 28.71 11.36
CA ARG A 37 -14.80 27.96 12.20
C ARG A 37 -15.31 26.57 12.56
N LEU A 38 -16.57 26.44 12.99
CA LEU A 38 -17.19 25.14 13.27
C LEU A 38 -17.23 24.24 12.02
N LYS A 39 -17.54 24.81 10.85
CA LYS A 39 -17.51 24.09 9.58
C LYS A 39 -16.10 23.61 9.25
N ILE A 40 -15.08 24.43 9.44
CA ILE A 40 -13.67 24.07 9.23
C ILE A 40 -13.30 22.89 10.14
N THR A 41 -13.55 22.99 11.44
CA THR A 41 -13.25 21.90 12.39
C THR A 41 -13.97 20.59 12.05
N LEU A 42 -15.22 20.68 11.57
CA LEU A 42 -15.96 19.49 11.13
C LEU A 42 -15.36 18.88 9.85
N LEU A 43 -14.91 19.71 8.92
CA LEU A 43 -14.26 19.24 7.69
C LEU A 43 -12.87 18.65 7.97
N GLU A 44 -12.08 19.25 8.87
CA GLU A 44 -10.79 18.72 9.31
C GLU A 44 -10.95 17.32 9.92
N LYS A 45 -11.93 17.13 10.81
CA LYS A 45 -12.23 15.79 11.38
C LYS A 45 -12.66 14.78 10.32
N LYS A 46 -13.43 15.21 9.31
CA LYS A 46 -13.82 14.34 8.20
C LYS A 46 -12.63 13.98 7.31
N LEU A 47 -11.73 14.94 7.09
CA LEU A 47 -10.50 14.71 6.34
C LEU A 47 -9.62 13.70 7.06
N GLU A 48 -9.38 13.88 8.36
CA GLU A 48 -8.61 12.94 9.18
C GLU A 48 -9.21 11.52 9.14
N ALA A 49 -10.53 11.40 9.22
CA ALA A 49 -11.20 10.10 9.11
C ALA A 49 -11.01 9.46 7.72
N ALA A 50 -11.12 10.25 6.65
CA ALA A 50 -10.91 9.78 5.28
C ALA A 50 -9.44 9.41 5.00
N GLU A 51 -8.48 10.14 5.57
CA GLU A 51 -7.05 9.83 5.47
C GLU A 51 -6.74 8.50 6.17
N LYS A 52 -7.31 8.26 7.35
CA LYS A 52 -7.18 6.99 8.05
C LYS A 52 -7.80 5.81 7.29
N GLU A 53 -8.97 6.03 6.68
CA GLU A 53 -9.61 5.02 5.82
C GLU A 53 -8.74 4.70 4.60
N LYS A 54 -8.18 5.73 3.97
CA LYS A 54 -7.25 5.58 2.84
C LYS A 54 -6.02 4.76 3.24
N GLU A 55 -5.37 5.08 4.37
CA GLU A 55 -4.23 4.32 4.88
C GLU A 55 -4.60 2.84 5.12
N GLY A 56 -5.76 2.59 5.72
CA GLY A 56 -6.26 1.22 5.91
C GLY A 56 -6.46 0.47 4.58
N ALA A 57 -7.00 1.14 3.57
CA ALA A 57 -7.18 0.56 2.24
C ALA A 57 -5.84 0.29 1.53
N GLU A 58 -4.86 1.19 1.65
CA GLU A 58 -3.52 1.01 1.07
C GLU A 58 -2.81 -0.22 1.68
N LEU A 59 -2.89 -0.39 2.99
CA LEU A 59 -2.34 -1.57 3.68
C LEU A 59 -3.03 -2.87 3.24
N GLU A 60 -4.36 -2.84 3.05
CA GLU A 60 -5.11 -4.00 2.58
C GLU A 60 -4.74 -4.36 1.13
N VAL A 61 -4.54 -3.37 0.27
CA VAL A 61 -4.04 -3.59 -1.10
C VAL A 61 -2.65 -4.23 -1.07
N GLU A 62 -1.74 -3.76 -0.22
CA GLU A 62 -0.40 -4.35 -0.07
C GLU A 62 -0.47 -5.81 0.42
N ARG A 63 -1.33 -6.08 1.42
CA ARG A 63 -1.56 -7.44 1.94
C ARG A 63 -2.07 -8.38 0.85
N LEU A 64 -3.09 -7.95 0.11
CA LEU A 64 -3.67 -8.74 -0.97
C LEU A 64 -2.68 -8.97 -2.12
N ALA A 65 -1.90 -7.95 -2.49
CA ALA A 65 -0.85 -8.09 -3.50
C ALA A 65 0.19 -9.14 -3.10
N LYS A 66 0.59 -9.15 -1.82
CA LYS A 66 1.51 -10.16 -1.29
C LYS A 66 0.90 -11.56 -1.32
N GLU A 67 -0.34 -11.73 -0.90
CA GLU A 67 -1.05 -13.03 -0.92
C GLU A 67 -1.22 -13.55 -2.35
N ILE A 68 -1.53 -12.67 -3.30
CA ILE A 68 -1.59 -13.01 -4.73
C ILE A 68 -0.21 -13.51 -5.19
N HIS A 69 0.87 -12.80 -4.87
CA HIS A 69 2.21 -13.23 -5.25
C HIS A 69 2.56 -14.61 -4.66
N GLU A 70 2.27 -14.84 -3.38
CA GLU A 70 2.52 -16.14 -2.74
C GLU A 70 1.72 -17.27 -3.40
N ALA A 71 0.45 -17.04 -3.71
CA ALA A 71 -0.40 -18.01 -4.40
C ALA A 71 0.07 -18.29 -5.82
N GLN A 72 0.49 -17.26 -6.56
CA GLN A 72 1.04 -17.41 -7.91
C GLN A 72 2.32 -18.24 -7.91
N LEU A 73 3.22 -17.99 -6.96
CA LEU A 73 4.45 -18.76 -6.83
C LEU A 73 4.17 -20.23 -6.48
N ALA A 74 3.22 -20.49 -5.58
CA ALA A 74 2.82 -21.84 -5.22
C ALA A 74 2.22 -22.59 -6.42
N LEU A 75 1.39 -21.92 -7.23
CA LEU A 75 0.83 -22.49 -8.45
C LEU A 75 1.94 -22.86 -9.45
N VAL A 76 2.87 -21.93 -9.72
CA VAL A 76 3.98 -22.18 -10.64
C VAL A 76 4.82 -23.37 -10.17
N ARG A 77 5.16 -23.43 -8.88
CA ARG A 77 5.88 -24.57 -8.29
C ARG A 77 5.17 -25.89 -8.54
N GLN A 78 3.87 -25.93 -8.25
CA GLN A 78 3.08 -27.13 -8.45
C GLN A 78 3.08 -27.56 -9.92
N GLN A 79 2.93 -26.62 -10.85
CA GLN A 79 2.95 -26.93 -12.28
C GLN A 79 4.31 -27.45 -12.75
N VAL A 80 5.40 -26.86 -12.26
CA VAL A 80 6.77 -27.33 -12.54
C VAL A 80 6.99 -28.73 -11.96
N ASP A 81 6.60 -28.97 -10.70
CA ASP A 81 6.73 -30.28 -10.05
C ASP A 81 5.87 -31.36 -10.72
N GLU A 82 4.68 -31.01 -11.20
CA GLU A 82 3.83 -31.93 -11.98
C GLU A 82 4.43 -32.26 -13.34
N PHE A 83 5.04 -31.28 -13.99
CA PHE A 83 5.68 -31.47 -15.28
C PHE A 83 6.96 -32.31 -15.14
N GLU A 84 7.82 -32.02 -14.17
CA GLU A 84 9.04 -32.82 -13.91
C GLU A 84 8.69 -34.30 -13.65
N ARG A 85 7.61 -34.58 -12.93
CA ARG A 85 7.16 -35.97 -12.72
C ARG A 85 6.71 -36.67 -14.00
N LYS A 86 6.23 -35.91 -14.99
CA LYS A 86 5.75 -36.43 -16.29
C LYS A 86 6.82 -36.37 -17.37
N ILE A 87 7.95 -35.71 -17.12
CA ILE A 87 8.98 -35.48 -18.13
C ILE A 87 9.59 -36.79 -18.63
N GLU A 88 9.68 -37.80 -17.77
CA GLU A 88 10.14 -39.15 -18.12
C GLU A 88 9.21 -39.86 -19.11
N GLU A 89 7.96 -39.44 -19.22
CA GLU A 89 6.95 -39.98 -20.15
C GLU A 89 6.89 -39.21 -21.48
N ILE A 90 7.57 -38.06 -21.58
CA ILE A 90 7.52 -37.18 -22.76
C ILE A 90 8.65 -37.56 -23.73
N ASP A 91 8.30 -37.75 -25.01
CA ASP A 91 9.26 -37.94 -26.12
C ASP A 91 9.90 -36.57 -26.48
N PRO A 92 11.21 -36.35 -26.21
CA PRO A 92 11.87 -35.06 -26.42
C PRO A 92 11.85 -34.61 -27.89
N LEU A 93 11.79 -35.56 -28.83
CA LEU A 93 11.82 -35.27 -30.26
C LEU A 93 10.52 -34.67 -30.80
N LYS A 94 9.41 -34.84 -30.07
CA LYS A 94 8.06 -34.36 -30.44
C LYS A 94 7.64 -33.10 -29.70
N PHE A 95 8.42 -32.64 -28.75
CA PHE A 95 8.04 -31.56 -27.86
C PHE A 95 8.91 -30.32 -28.07
N GLU A 96 8.29 -29.17 -28.34
CA GLU A 96 9.04 -27.92 -28.48
C GLU A 96 9.18 -27.23 -27.12
N ALA A 97 10.35 -27.39 -26.50
CA ALA A 97 10.62 -26.96 -25.13
C ALA A 97 10.53 -25.43 -24.93
N SER A 98 10.74 -24.63 -25.97
CA SER A 98 10.74 -23.15 -25.89
C SER A 98 9.37 -22.57 -25.51
N PHE A 99 8.29 -23.30 -25.79
CA PHE A 99 6.91 -22.91 -25.43
C PHE A 99 6.49 -23.38 -24.03
N LEU A 100 7.35 -24.11 -23.32
CA LEU A 100 7.07 -24.53 -21.95
C LEU A 100 6.98 -23.33 -21.01
N PHE A 101 5.99 -23.42 -20.12
CA PHE A 101 5.83 -22.50 -19.00
C PHE A 101 5.79 -21.03 -19.41
N MET A 102 5.33 -20.70 -20.63
CA MET A 102 5.35 -19.31 -21.11
C MET A 102 4.56 -18.36 -20.20
N ARG A 103 3.39 -18.80 -19.73
CA ARG A 103 2.56 -18.02 -18.81
C ARG A 103 3.21 -17.90 -17.43
N GLU A 104 3.74 -19.00 -16.93
CA GLU A 104 4.41 -19.09 -15.63
C GLU A 104 5.67 -18.20 -15.63
N ARG A 105 6.47 -18.23 -16.70
CA ARG A 105 7.62 -17.35 -16.91
C ARG A 105 7.21 -15.88 -16.93
N GLU A 106 6.13 -15.52 -17.63
CA GLU A 106 5.63 -14.14 -17.63
C GLU A 106 5.22 -13.71 -16.22
N MET A 107 4.51 -14.55 -15.48
CA MET A 107 4.12 -14.30 -14.09
C MET A 107 5.36 -14.09 -13.20
N LEU A 108 6.36 -14.98 -13.29
CA LEU A 108 7.60 -14.86 -12.53
C LEU A 108 8.37 -13.58 -12.89
N HIS A 109 8.44 -13.21 -14.18
CA HIS A 109 9.07 -11.96 -14.61
C HIS A 109 8.36 -10.73 -14.04
N GLN A 110 7.03 -10.71 -14.03
CA GLN A 110 6.27 -9.61 -13.42
C GLN A 110 6.60 -9.48 -11.93
N MET A 111 6.68 -10.59 -11.20
CA MET A 111 7.06 -10.59 -9.78
C MET A 111 8.47 -10.05 -9.56
N ILE A 112 9.43 -10.45 -10.40
CA ILE A 112 10.82 -9.97 -10.32
C ILE A 112 10.89 -8.45 -10.58
N GLN A 113 10.11 -7.94 -11.53
CA GLN A 113 10.07 -6.52 -11.87
C GLN A 113 9.48 -5.64 -10.75
N THR A 114 8.70 -6.20 -9.82
CA THR A 114 8.19 -5.45 -8.66
C THR A 114 9.29 -4.97 -7.70
N GLY A 115 10.52 -5.45 -7.87
CA GLY A 115 11.69 -5.02 -7.10
C GLY A 115 12.12 -6.04 -6.04
N PRO A 116 13.14 -5.70 -5.23
CA PRO A 116 13.74 -6.63 -4.29
C PRO A 116 12.74 -7.00 -3.19
N SER A 117 12.20 -8.21 -3.27
CA SER A 117 11.30 -8.80 -2.27
C SER A 117 11.58 -10.30 -2.13
N PRO A 118 11.24 -10.93 -0.99
CA PRO A 118 11.37 -12.38 -0.84
C PRO A 118 10.67 -13.16 -1.96
N SER A 119 9.50 -12.68 -2.40
CA SER A 119 8.74 -13.27 -3.51
C SER A 119 9.47 -13.11 -4.85
N ALA A 120 10.12 -11.98 -5.10
CA ALA A 120 10.92 -11.78 -6.31
C ALA A 120 12.16 -12.71 -6.34
N PHE A 121 12.86 -12.88 -5.21
CA PHE A 121 13.96 -13.84 -5.13
C PHE A 121 13.50 -15.27 -5.36
N ALA A 122 12.38 -15.66 -4.74
CA ALA A 122 11.82 -16.99 -4.94
C ALA A 122 11.33 -17.19 -6.39
N ALA A 123 10.77 -16.15 -7.01
CA ALA A 123 10.38 -16.19 -8.41
C ALA A 123 11.57 -16.38 -9.35
N GLN A 124 12.72 -15.74 -9.06
CA GLN A 124 13.95 -15.96 -9.81
C GLN A 124 14.43 -17.42 -9.73
N VAL A 125 14.36 -18.04 -8.54
CA VAL A 125 14.74 -19.45 -8.36
C VAL A 125 13.87 -20.38 -9.22
N GLU A 126 12.56 -20.18 -9.23
CA GLU A 126 11.66 -20.99 -10.06
C GLU A 126 11.85 -20.72 -11.56
N LEU A 127 12.16 -19.48 -11.93
CA LEU A 127 12.45 -19.13 -13.32
C LEU A 127 13.71 -19.85 -13.79
N ASP A 128 14.78 -19.84 -12.99
CA ASP A 128 16.02 -20.55 -13.29
C ASP A 128 15.77 -22.05 -13.43
N ARG A 129 14.91 -22.62 -12.58
CA ARG A 129 14.51 -24.03 -12.66
C ARG A 129 13.78 -24.35 -13.97
N ILE A 130 12.80 -23.54 -14.36
CA ILE A 130 12.11 -23.67 -15.65
C ILE A 130 13.09 -23.60 -16.82
N LEU A 131 14.02 -22.64 -16.80
CA LEU A 131 15.00 -22.48 -17.89
C LEU A 131 15.96 -23.67 -17.99
N ARG A 132 16.33 -24.29 -16.87
CA ARG A 132 17.10 -25.54 -16.87
C ARG A 132 16.33 -26.67 -17.52
N LEU A 133 15.07 -26.87 -17.14
CA LEU A 133 14.22 -27.91 -17.77
C LEU A 133 14.09 -27.72 -19.27
N ILE A 134 13.89 -26.48 -19.73
CA ILE A 134 13.82 -26.17 -21.16
C ILE A 134 15.15 -26.52 -21.86
N THR A 135 16.27 -26.21 -21.22
CA THR A 135 17.61 -26.50 -21.76
C THR A 135 17.87 -28.00 -21.83
N GLU A 136 17.59 -28.74 -20.75
CA GLU A 136 17.78 -30.19 -20.68
C GLU A 136 16.96 -30.94 -21.75
N ILE A 137 15.70 -30.55 -21.96
CA ILE A 137 14.87 -31.13 -23.02
C ILE A 137 15.39 -30.74 -24.40
N GLY A 138 15.84 -29.48 -24.58
CA GLY A 138 16.39 -29.00 -25.83
C GLY A 138 17.69 -29.72 -26.24
N GLU A 139 18.54 -30.07 -25.27
CA GLU A 139 19.77 -30.83 -25.48
C GLU A 139 19.52 -32.33 -25.69
N ALA A 140 18.38 -32.88 -25.22
CA ALA A 140 18.00 -34.27 -25.41
C ALA A 140 17.44 -34.59 -26.82
N ARG A 141 17.37 -33.59 -27.73
CA ARG A 141 16.85 -33.70 -29.10
C ARG A 141 17.95 -33.98 -30.12
#